data_AF-A0A659U700-F1
#
_entry.id   AF-A0A659U700-F1
#
_cell.length_a   1.000
_cell.length_b   1.000
_cell.length_c   1.000
_cell.angle_alpha   90.00
_cell.angle_beta   90.00
_cell.angle_gamma   90.00
#
_symmetry.space_group_name_H-M   'P 1'
#
loop_
_entity.id
_entity.type
_entity.pdbx_description
1 polymer ?
#
loop_
_entity_poly.entity_id
_entity_poly.type
_entity_poly.pdbx_seq_one_letter_code
_entity_poly.pdbx_strand_id
1 'polypeptide(L)'
;TTPERTWFESTGGGRLALAGKPVPAGSAVEAGIRPEHFIVGEATDAMALKVDVVEPTGSETHVYGTIGADTVRAVFRDRVPVRPGDLLPVSVA
;
A
#
# COMPACT_ATOMS: atom_id res chain seq x y z
N THR A 1 13.01 1.80 -26.74
CA THR A 1 11.69 2.33 -26.35
C THR A 1 11.54 2.10 -24.87
N THR A 2 11.42 3.16 -24.07
CA THR A 2 11.14 3.01 -22.63
C THR A 2 9.80 2.29 -22.49
N PRO A 3 9.69 1.17 -21.74
CA PRO A 3 8.41 0.50 -21.58
C PRO A 3 7.41 1.50 -20.98
N GLU A 4 6.23 1.59 -21.59
CA GLU A 4 5.13 2.37 -21.03
C GLU A 4 4.82 1.81 -19.64
N ARG A 5 4.91 2.67 -18.61
CA ARG A 5 4.61 2.26 -17.24
C ARG A 5 3.10 2.17 -17.07
N THR A 6 2.61 0.98 -16.78
CA THR A 6 1.20 0.75 -16.43
C THR A 6 1.03 0.96 -14.93
N TRP A 7 -0.09 1.56 -14.53
CA TRP A 7 -0.39 1.87 -13.14
C TRP A 7 -1.74 1.32 -12.73
N PHE A 8 -1.83 0.90 -11.47
CA PHE A 8 -3.08 0.71 -10.74
C PHE A 8 -3.31 1.95 -9.88
N GLU A 9 -4.49 2.54 -9.95
CA GLU A 9 -4.90 3.65 -9.09
C GLU A 9 -5.86 3.11 -8.02
N SER A 10 -5.52 3.30 -6.75
CA SER A 10 -6.44 2.97 -5.66
C SER A 10 -7.57 3.98 -5.60
N THR A 11 -8.76 3.54 -5.17
CA THR A 11 -9.89 4.43 -4.87
C THR A 11 -9.55 5.48 -3.81
N GLY A 12 -8.61 5.18 -2.91
CA GLY A 12 -8.11 6.08 -1.88
C GLY A 12 -7.03 7.06 -2.33
N GLY A 13 -6.66 7.04 -3.61
CA GLY A 13 -5.51 7.77 -4.13
C GLY A 13 -4.20 7.01 -3.94
N GLY A 14 -3.14 7.50 -4.60
CA GLY A 14 -1.87 6.80 -4.75
C GLY A 14 -1.88 5.81 -5.93
N ARG A 15 -0.68 5.42 -6.37
CA ARG A 15 -0.51 4.56 -7.54
C ARG A 15 0.48 3.44 -7.28
N LEU A 16 0.18 2.27 -7.84
CA LEU A 16 1.07 1.13 -7.87
C LEU A 16 1.54 0.86 -9.30
N ALA A 17 2.84 0.78 -9.50
CA ALA A 17 3.39 0.34 -10.79
C ALA A 17 3.03 -1.12 -11.03
N LEU A 18 2.42 -1.40 -12.18
CA LEU A 18 2.08 -2.75 -12.60
C LEU A 18 3.15 -3.30 -13.55
N ALA A 19 3.72 -4.46 -13.21
CA ALA A 19 4.56 -5.24 -14.12
C ALA A 19 3.72 -6.17 -15.04
N GLY A 20 2.39 -6.04 -14.99
CA GLY A 20 1.45 -6.92 -15.67
C GLY A 20 1.20 -6.57 -17.15
N LYS A 21 0.32 -7.33 -17.78
CA LYS A 21 -0.16 -7.03 -19.13
C LYS A 21 -0.98 -5.74 -19.11
N PRO A 22 -0.77 -4.81 -20.06
CA PRO A 22 -1.59 -3.63 -20.18
C PRO A 22 -3.05 -4.03 -20.44
N VAL A 23 -3.96 -3.31 -19.80
CA VAL A 23 -5.41 -3.38 -20.02
C VAL A 23 -5.90 -2.00 -20.46
N PRO A 24 -7.06 -1.90 -21.13
CA PRO A 24 -7.64 -0.60 -21.45
C PRO A 24 -7.79 0.29 -20.20
N ALA A 25 -7.51 1.58 -20.33
CA ALA A 25 -7.67 2.53 -19.22
C ALA A 25 -9.11 2.52 -18.68
N GLY A 26 -9.26 2.58 -17.36
CA GLY A 26 -10.56 2.52 -16.69
C GLY A 26 -11.14 1.11 -16.53
N SER A 27 -10.42 0.06 -16.93
CA SER A 27 -10.83 -1.32 -16.63
C SER A 27 -10.85 -1.56 -15.13
N ALA A 28 -11.90 -2.22 -14.64
CA ALA A 28 -11.93 -2.72 -13.27
C ALA A 28 -10.86 -3.82 -13.12
N VAL A 29 -9.95 -3.63 -12.17
CA VAL A 29 -8.82 -4.52 -11.90
C VAL A 29 -8.70 -4.73 -10.39
N GLU A 30 -8.24 -5.92 -10.00
CA GLU A 30 -7.95 -6.24 -8.61
C GLU A 30 -6.43 -6.42 -8.44
N ALA A 31 -5.85 -5.70 -7.49
CA ALA A 31 -4.44 -5.76 -7.17
C ALA A 31 -4.22 -6.51 -5.85
N GLY A 32 -3.84 -7.78 -5.94
CA GLY A 32 -3.47 -8.58 -4.77
C GLY A 32 -2.06 -8.22 -4.29
N ILE A 33 -1.96 -7.60 -3.11
CA ILE A 33 -0.68 -7.21 -2.48
C ILE A 33 -0.46 -8.07 -1.23
N ARG A 34 0.72 -8.67 -1.11
CA ARG A 34 1.11 -9.37 0.12
C ARG A 34 1.37 -8.36 1.25
N PRO A 35 0.87 -8.58 2.48
CA PRO A 35 1.04 -7.62 3.58
C PRO A 35 2.50 -7.21 3.85
N GLU A 36 3.44 -8.13 3.65
CA GLU A 36 4.88 -7.92 3.86
C GLU A 36 5.57 -7.11 2.75
N HIS A 37 4.88 -6.80 1.64
CA HIS A 37 5.43 -6.01 0.53
C HIS A 37 5.15 -4.51 0.68
N PHE A 38 4.37 -4.11 1.68
CA PHE A 38 4.23 -2.70 2.01
C PHE A 38 5.52 -2.18 2.62
N ILE A 39 5.97 -1.03 2.11
CA ILE A 39 7.11 -0.28 2.64
C ILE A 39 6.63 1.10 3.06
N VAL A 40 7.16 1.62 4.17
CA VAL A 40 6.86 2.97 4.66
C VAL A 40 7.76 3.97 3.94
N GLY A 41 7.20 5.07 3.44
CA GLY A 41 8.00 6.15 2.88
C GLY A 41 7.25 7.13 1.99
N GLU A 42 7.89 8.29 1.77
CA GLU A 42 7.41 9.40 0.96
C GLU A 42 7.72 9.20 -0.53
N ALA A 43 7.19 8.11 -1.12
CA ALA A 43 7.16 8.02 -2.57
C ALA A 43 6.14 9.06 -3.11
N THR A 44 6.43 9.68 -4.25
CA THR A 44 5.53 10.67 -4.88
C THR A 44 4.10 10.15 -5.05
N ASP A 45 3.96 8.84 -5.28
CA ASP A 45 2.69 8.17 -5.50
C ASP A 45 2.26 7.27 -4.31
N ALA A 46 2.80 7.51 -3.10
CA ALA A 46 2.48 6.75 -1.91
C ALA A 46 0.98 6.80 -1.59
N MET A 47 0.45 5.67 -1.11
CA MET A 47 -0.92 5.56 -0.61
C MET A 47 -0.95 5.92 0.87
N ALA A 48 -2.00 6.62 1.30
CA ALA A 48 -2.20 6.92 2.71
C ALA A 48 -2.95 5.77 3.40
N LEU A 49 -2.24 4.96 4.18
CA LEU A 49 -2.85 3.96 5.05
C LEU A 49 -3.32 4.63 6.34
N LYS A 50 -4.63 4.76 6.53
CA LYS A 50 -5.21 5.18 7.80
C LYS A 50 -5.16 4.00 8.77
N VAL A 51 -4.42 4.16 9.85
CA VAL A 51 -4.15 3.08 10.81
C VAL A 51 -5.30 2.95 11.82
N ASP A 52 -5.85 1.75 11.92
CA ASP A 52 -6.91 1.41 12.88
C ASP A 52 -6.37 0.59 14.05
N VAL A 53 -5.48 -0.37 13.79
CA VAL A 53 -4.88 -1.25 14.80
C VAL A 53 -3.39 -1.45 14.53
N VAL A 54 -2.60 -1.48 15.60
CA VAL A 54 -1.16 -1.81 15.57
C VAL A 54 -0.92 -2.96 16.54
N GLU A 55 -0.41 -4.08 16.02
CA GLU A 55 -0.12 -5.30 16.79
C GLU A 55 1.38 -5.63 16.71
N PRO A 56 2.17 -5.28 17.74
CA PRO A 56 3.56 -5.72 17.85
C PRO A 56 3.61 -7.20 18.28
N THR A 57 4.12 -8.08 17.43
CA THR A 57 4.20 -9.53 17.68
C THR A 57 5.63 -10.03 17.97
N GLY A 58 6.53 -9.09 18.28
CA GLY A 58 7.94 -9.37 18.59
C GLY A 58 8.85 -8.90 17.46
N SER A 59 9.12 -9.77 16.48
CA SER A 59 9.96 -9.44 15.31
C SER A 59 9.23 -8.66 14.22
N GLU A 60 7.90 -8.57 14.32
CA GLU A 60 7.06 -7.91 13.34
C GLU A 60 6.07 -6.98 14.02
N THR A 61 5.65 -5.96 13.29
CA THR A 61 4.52 -5.09 13.63
C THR A 61 3.49 -5.24 12.53
N HIS A 62 2.30 -5.70 12.91
CA HIS A 62 1.16 -5.86 12.02
C HIS A 62 0.29 -4.62 12.14
N VAL A 63 0.05 -3.96 11.02
CA VAL A 63 -0.73 -2.73 10.95
C VAL A 63 -1.98 -3.03 10.13
N TYR A 64 -3.14 -2.78 10.73
CA TYR A 64 -4.44 -2.91 10.10
C TYR A 64 -5.03 -1.53 9.92
N GLY A 65 -5.63 -1.30 8.75
CA GLY A 65 -6.12 0.02 8.41
C GLY A 65 -6.92 0.03 7.12
N THR A 66 -7.07 1.23 6.56
CA THR A 66 -7.77 1.46 5.30
C THR A 66 -6.97 2.35 4.36
N ILE A 67 -7.04 2.05 3.06
CA ILE A 67 -6.61 2.96 1.98
C ILE A 67 -7.88 3.31 1.21
N GLY A 68 -8.36 4.55 1.33
CA GLY A 68 -9.69 4.90 0.83
C GLY A 68 -10.77 4.10 1.54
N ALA A 69 -11.50 3.26 0.79
CA ALA A 69 -12.53 2.38 1.31
C ALA A 69 -12.06 0.92 1.51
N ASP A 70 -10.83 0.60 1.08
CA ASP A 70 -10.32 -0.77 1.07
C ASP A 70 -9.59 -1.10 2.38
N THR A 71 -9.97 -2.20 3.02
CA THR A 71 -9.27 -2.71 4.22
C THR A 71 -7.93 -3.30 3.84
N VAL A 72 -6.87 -2.87 4.52
CA VAL A 72 -5.49 -3.26 4.24
C VAL A 72 -4.81 -3.77 5.51
N ARG A 73 -3.96 -4.77 5.33
CA ARG A 73 -3.00 -5.25 6.33
C ARG A 73 -1.59 -5.06 5.79
N ALA A 74 -0.74 -4.43 6.58
CA ALA A 74 0.69 -4.30 6.31
C ALA A 74 1.50 -4.98 7.42
N VAL A 75 2.63 -5.56 7.06
CA VAL A 75 3.55 -6.22 8.00
C VAL A 75 4.93 -5.61 7.85
N PHE A 76 5.45 -5.07 8.94
CA PHE A 76 6.77 -4.44 8.99
C PHE A 76 7.69 -5.20 9.94
N ARG A 77 8.93 -5.44 9.52
CA ARG A 77 9.97 -6.06 10.37
C ARG A 77 10.74 -5.04 11.22
N ASP A 78 10.84 -3.81 10.73
CA ASP A 78 11.43 -2.71 11.48
C ASP A 78 10.41 -2.08 12.42
N ARG A 79 10.90 -1.45 13.51
CA ARG A 79 10.05 -0.68 14.41
C ARG A 79 9.54 0.56 13.67
N VAL A 80 8.30 0.51 13.21
CA VAL A 80 7.60 1.68 12.68
C VAL A 80 6.90 2.38 13.86
N PRO A 81 7.27 3.63 14.20
CA PRO A 81 6.64 4.37 15.29
C PRO A 81 5.27 4.90 14.84
N VAL A 82 4.28 4.01 14.77
CA VAL A 82 2.91 4.30 14.30
C VAL A 82 1.88 3.95 15.37
N ARG A 83 0.77 4.68 15.37
CA ARG A 83 -0.35 4.53 16.31
C ARG A 83 -1.69 4.50 15.58
N PRO A 84 -2.73 3.91 16.19
CA PRO A 84 -4.10 4.08 15.72
C PRO A 84 -4.46 5.56 15.53
N GLY A 85 -5.04 5.89 14.38
CA GLY A 85 -5.38 7.25 13.95
C GLY A 85 -4.35 7.91 13.03
N ASP A 86 -3.13 7.38 12.95
CA ASP A 86 -2.10 7.94 12.08
C ASP A 86 -2.41 7.69 10.59
N LEU A 87 -1.97 8.61 9.73
CA LEU A 87 -1.89 8.40 8.28
C LEU A 87 -0.46 7.97 7.94
N LEU A 88 -0.28 6.69 7.66
CA LEU A 88 1.02 6.12 7.32
C LEU A 88 1.20 6.11 5.79
N PRO A 89 2.15 6.88 5.23
CA PRO A 89 2.44 6.82 3.80
C PRO A 89 3.13 5.48 3.48
N VAL A 90 2.51 4.71 2.58
CA VAL A 90 3.00 3.40 2.16
C VAL A 90 3.08 3.28 0.64
N SER A 91 4.09 2.57 0.17
CA SER A 91 4.20 2.09 -1.21
C SER A 91 4.40 0.58 -1.23
N VAL A 92 4.39 -0.04 -2.40
CA VAL A 92 4.62 -1.48 -2.57
C VAL A 92 5.95 -1.67 -3.30
N ALA A 93 6.81 -2.54 -2.76
CA ALA A 93 8.09 -2.92 -3.37
C ALA A 93 7.97 -4.12 -4.31
#